data_AF-A0A8S3X4M4-F1
#
_entry.id   AF-A0A8S3X4M4-F1
#
_cell.length_a   1.000
_cell.length_b   1.000
_cell.length_c   1.000
_cell.angle_alpha   90.00
_cell.angle_beta   90.00
_cell.angle_gamma   90.00
#
_symmetry.space_group_name_H-M   'P 1'
#
loop_
_entity.id
_entity.type
_entity.pdbx_description
1 polymer ?
#
loop_
_entity_poly.entity_id
_entity_poly.type
_entity_poly.pdbx_seq_one_letter_code
_entity_poly.pdbx_strand_id
1 'polypeptide(L)'
;MLQIRHNRPRIVRTVRMAFAGTNVSLSQPDITQKLTERIDDLKQRIAAWGKRIRRYTESSTRFNQNRLFQSDQKRLYESLERPMVSETGPAPNQADTVAFWRGLWLTTLWFTGSEARKPQRGPLDGSCGESVCGYYAHGPRHHNAG
;
A
#
# COMPACT_ATOMS: atom_id res chain seq x y z
N MET A 1 13.33 -9.38 -20.78
CA MET A 1 11.95 -9.91 -20.73
C MET A 1 11.95 -11.11 -19.78
N LEU A 2 11.44 -10.95 -18.55
CA LEU A 2 11.48 -12.01 -17.55
C LEU A 2 10.41 -13.06 -17.84
N GLN A 3 10.82 -14.24 -18.30
CA GLN A 3 9.96 -15.42 -18.48
C GLN A 3 9.55 -15.94 -17.10
N ILE A 4 8.30 -15.66 -16.69
CA ILE A 4 7.69 -16.22 -15.49
C ILE A 4 7.57 -17.73 -15.73
N ARG A 5 8.46 -18.53 -15.15
CA ARG A 5 8.37 -19.99 -15.23
C ARG A 5 7.09 -20.44 -14.52
N HIS A 6 6.12 -20.93 -15.28
CA HIS A 6 4.94 -21.61 -14.76
C HIS A 6 5.37 -22.92 -14.09
N ASN A 7 5.72 -22.83 -12.81
CA ASN A 7 6.04 -24.00 -12.00
C ASN A 7 4.78 -24.85 -11.88
N ARG A 8 4.77 -26.06 -12.47
CA ARG A 8 3.59 -26.95 -12.43
C ARG A 8 3.14 -27.13 -10.98
N PRO A 9 1.91 -26.72 -10.62
CA PRO A 9 1.56 -26.52 -9.24
C PRO A 9 1.35 -27.86 -8.52
N ARG A 10 1.85 -27.95 -7.29
CA ARG A 10 1.55 -29.02 -6.31
C ARG A 10 0.04 -29.31 -6.17
N ILE A 11 -0.81 -28.35 -6.57
CA ILE A 11 -2.27 -28.42 -6.58
C ILE A 11 -2.81 -29.52 -7.49
N VAL A 12 -2.15 -29.86 -8.60
CA VAL A 12 -2.62 -30.96 -9.46
C VAL A 12 -2.60 -32.29 -8.69
N ARG A 13 -1.65 -32.45 -7.75
CA ARG A 13 -1.56 -33.64 -6.90
C ARG A 13 -2.73 -33.72 -5.92
N THR A 14 -3.10 -32.61 -5.27
CA THR A 14 -4.24 -32.58 -4.35
C THR A 14 -5.56 -32.76 -5.08
N VAL A 15 -5.71 -32.14 -6.26
CA VAL A 15 -6.90 -32.33 -7.10
C VAL A 15 -7.02 -33.79 -7.55
N ARG A 16 -5.92 -34.42 -7.99
CA ARG A 16 -5.91 -35.86 -8.33
C ARG A 16 -6.35 -36.76 -7.17
N MET A 17 -5.92 -36.45 -5.95
CA MET A 17 -6.35 -37.20 -4.76
C MET A 17 -7.85 -37.00 -4.48
N ALA A 18 -8.37 -35.78 -4.64
CA ALA A 18 -9.78 -35.46 -4.40
C ALA A 18 -10.73 -36.13 -5.41
N PHE A 19 -10.27 -36.38 -6.63
CA PHE A 19 -11.04 -37.06 -7.68
C PHE A 19 -10.68 -38.55 -7.83
N ALA A 20 -9.91 -39.13 -6.90
CA ALA A 20 -9.61 -40.55 -6.91
C ALA A 20 -10.89 -41.39 -6.78
N GLY A 21 -11.08 -42.38 -7.67
CA GLY A 21 -12.28 -43.22 -7.72
C GLY A 21 -13.44 -42.64 -8.55
N THR A 22 -13.29 -41.44 -9.13
CA THR A 22 -14.24 -40.91 -10.12
C THR A 22 -13.76 -41.21 -11.55
N ASN A 23 -14.67 -41.30 -12.52
CA ASN A 23 -14.33 -41.49 -13.95
C ASN A 23 -13.70 -40.24 -14.61
N VAL A 24 -13.23 -39.27 -13.84
CA VAL A 24 -12.67 -38.01 -14.34
C VAL A 24 -11.16 -38.16 -14.56
N SER A 25 -10.75 -38.28 -15.82
CA SER A 25 -9.33 -38.35 -16.19
C SER A 25 -8.71 -36.95 -16.31
N LEU A 26 -7.96 -36.54 -15.28
CA LEU A 26 -7.16 -35.31 -15.26
C LEU A 26 -5.91 -35.38 -16.16
N SER A 27 -5.81 -36.39 -17.03
CA SER A 27 -4.71 -36.57 -17.98
C SER A 27 -4.97 -35.85 -19.31
N GLN A 28 -6.21 -35.41 -19.56
CA GLN A 28 -6.55 -34.64 -20.75
C GLN A 28 -6.02 -33.19 -20.63
N PRO A 29 -5.29 -32.69 -21.64
CA PRO A 29 -4.67 -31.37 -21.59
C PRO A 29 -5.71 -30.26 -21.39
N ASP A 30 -6.85 -30.33 -22.09
CA ASP A 30 -7.94 -29.35 -22.00
C ASP A 30 -8.51 -29.19 -20.59
N ILE A 31 -8.64 -30.30 -19.86
CA ILE A 31 -9.16 -30.29 -18.48
C ILE A 31 -8.15 -29.63 -17.55
N THR A 32 -6.86 -29.98 -17.68
CA THR A 32 -5.79 -29.39 -16.86
C THR A 32 -5.59 -27.91 -17.12
N GLN A 33 -5.75 -27.47 -18.37
CA GLN A 33 -5.70 -26.07 -18.74
C GLN A 33 -6.87 -25.29 -18.15
N LYS A 34 -8.11 -25.73 -18.37
CA LYS A 34 -9.32 -25.10 -17.79
C LYS A 34 -9.26 -25.02 -16.27
N LEU A 35 -8.73 -26.06 -15.62
CA LEU A 35 -8.53 -26.07 -14.18
C LEU A 35 -7.52 -25.00 -13.73
N THR A 36 -6.41 -24.86 -14.46
CA THR A 36 -5.37 -23.86 -14.16
C THR A 36 -5.92 -22.45 -14.34
N GLU A 37 -6.61 -22.19 -15.46
CA GLU A 37 -7.28 -20.92 -15.72
C GLU A 37 -8.26 -20.55 -14.61
N ARG A 38 -9.07 -21.52 -14.17
CA ARG A 38 -10.04 -21.30 -13.08
C ARG A 38 -9.36 -21.01 -11.74
N ILE A 39 -8.27 -21.70 -11.44
CA ILE A 39 -7.47 -21.45 -10.24
C ILE A 39 -6.90 -20.03 -10.29
N ASP A 40 -6.36 -19.61 -11.43
CA ASP A 40 -5.75 -18.29 -11.56
C ASP A 40 -6.79 -17.17 -11.52
N ASP A 41 -7.98 -17.35 -12.11
CA ASP A 41 -9.13 -16.44 -11.92
C ASP A 41 -9.46 -16.27 -10.43
N LEU A 42 -9.57 -17.38 -9.69
CA LEU A 42 -9.88 -17.32 -8.25
C LEU A 42 -8.78 -16.61 -7.45
N LYS A 43 -7.50 -16.87 -7.75
CA LYS A 43 -6.38 -16.16 -7.10
C LYS A 43 -6.43 -14.67 -7.40
N GLN A 44 -6.65 -14.28 -8.66
CA GLN A 44 -6.75 -12.89 -9.08
C GLN A 44 -7.90 -12.18 -8.37
N ARG A 45 -9.07 -12.83 -8.29
CA ARG A 45 -10.23 -12.31 -7.56
C ARG A 45 -9.89 -12.12 -6.08
N ILE A 46 -9.37 -13.14 -5.39
CA ILE A 46 -9.00 -13.03 -3.97
C ILE A 46 -8.01 -11.89 -3.75
N ALA A 47 -6.99 -11.76 -4.60
CA ALA A 47 -6.02 -10.67 -4.53
C ALA A 47 -6.68 -9.29 -4.72
N ALA A 48 -7.59 -9.16 -5.67
CA ALA A 48 -8.34 -7.92 -5.92
C ALA A 48 -9.22 -7.54 -4.72
N TRP A 49 -9.96 -8.50 -4.15
CA TRP A 49 -10.77 -8.30 -2.94
C TRP A 49 -9.91 -7.92 -1.73
N GLY A 50 -8.80 -8.62 -1.51
CA GLY A 50 -7.86 -8.28 -0.44
C GLY A 50 -7.29 -6.86 -0.57
N LYS A 51 -6.93 -6.46 -1.79
CA LYS A 51 -6.48 -5.08 -2.07
C LYS A 51 -7.57 -4.05 -1.80
N ARG A 52 -8.83 -4.35 -2.15
CA ARG A 52 -9.97 -3.47 -1.91
C ARG A 52 -10.24 -3.29 -0.41
N ILE A 53 -10.23 -4.38 0.34
CA ILE A 53 -10.38 -4.34 1.81
C ILE A 53 -9.26 -3.48 2.42
N ARG A 54 -8.00 -3.76 2.06
CA ARG A 54 -6.86 -2.99 2.55
C ARG A 54 -7.00 -1.49 2.27
N ARG A 55 -7.37 -1.11 1.04
CA ARG A 55 -7.59 0.29 0.67
C ARG A 55 -8.65 0.96 1.53
N TYR A 56 -9.77 0.27 1.81
CA TYR A 56 -10.84 0.82 2.63
C TYR A 56 -10.44 0.95 4.10
N THR A 57 -9.73 -0.04 4.64
CA THR A 57 -9.17 0.06 5.99
C THR A 57 -8.20 1.24 6.09
N GLU A 58 -7.24 1.36 5.16
CA GLU A 58 -6.29 2.48 5.12
C GLU A 58 -6.98 3.83 4.93
N SER A 59 -8.03 3.90 4.12
CA SER A 59 -8.82 5.13 3.96
C SER A 59 -9.52 5.54 5.24
N SER A 60 -10.16 4.58 5.93
CA SER A 60 -10.84 4.81 7.20
C SER A 60 -9.84 5.23 8.29
N THR A 61 -8.71 4.53 8.40
CA THR A 61 -7.64 4.86 9.35
C THR A 61 -7.12 6.26 9.11
N ARG A 62 -6.80 6.64 7.86
CA ARG A 62 -6.34 7.99 7.53
C ARG A 62 -7.38 9.06 7.86
N PHE A 63 -8.65 8.81 7.57
CA PHE A 63 -9.72 9.74 7.92
C PHE A 63 -9.78 9.97 9.43
N ASN A 64 -9.76 8.90 10.22
CA ASN A 64 -9.81 8.99 11.68
C ASN A 64 -8.57 9.68 12.25
N GLN A 65 -7.37 9.34 11.77
CA GLN A 65 -6.12 9.97 12.18
C GLN A 65 -6.08 11.45 11.82
N ASN A 66 -6.51 11.84 10.61
CA ASN A 66 -6.56 13.24 10.19
C ASN A 66 -7.56 14.03 11.03
N ARG A 67 -8.73 13.44 11.33
CA ARG A 67 -9.71 14.07 12.21
C ARG A 67 -9.14 14.26 13.62
N LEU A 68 -8.48 13.25 14.16
CA LEU A 68 -7.84 13.32 15.47
C LEU A 68 -6.71 14.36 15.48
N PHE A 69 -5.92 14.46 14.40
CA PHE A 69 -4.91 15.51 14.25
C PHE A 69 -5.50 16.93 14.26
N GLN A 70 -6.69 17.11 13.70
CA GLN A 70 -7.35 18.42 13.69
C GLN A 70 -8.00 18.77 15.04
N SER A 71 -8.57 17.80 15.74
CA SER A 71 -9.32 18.05 16.99
C SER A 71 -8.49 17.89 18.25
N ASP A 72 -7.60 16.90 18.31
CA ASP A 72 -6.87 16.47 19.51
C ASP A 72 -5.53 15.81 19.13
N GLN A 73 -4.54 16.67 18.85
CA GLN A 73 -3.20 16.24 18.47
C GLN A 73 -2.53 15.40 19.55
N LYS A 74 -2.78 15.73 20.83
CA LYS A 74 -2.17 15.04 21.96
C LYS A 74 -2.55 13.56 21.95
N ARG A 75 -3.85 13.26 21.81
CA ARG A 75 -4.33 11.87 21.72
C ARG A 75 -3.80 11.13 20.50
N LEU A 76 -3.60 11.81 19.38
CA LEU A 76 -2.96 11.18 18.22
C LEU A 76 -1.54 10.74 18.57
N TYR A 77 -0.72 11.62 19.16
CA TYR A 77 0.65 11.28 19.53
C TYR A 77 0.72 10.19 20.59
N GLU A 78 -0.13 10.25 21.62
CA GLU A 78 -0.28 9.17 22.61
C GLU A 78 -0.63 7.82 21.96
N SER A 79 -1.42 7.82 20.87
CA SER A 79 -1.74 6.59 20.13
C SER A 79 -0.61 6.08 19.22
N LEU A 80 0.33 6.95 18.84
CA LEU A 80 1.50 6.62 18.04
C LEU A 80 2.67 6.12 18.90
N GLU A 81 2.69 6.52 20.18
CA GLU A 81 3.59 5.96 21.17
C GLU A 81 3.32 4.45 21.28
N ARG A 82 4.33 3.65 20.90
CA ARG A 82 4.28 2.21 21.14
C ARG A 82 4.27 1.96 22.65
N PRO A 83 3.60 0.90 23.14
CA PRO A 83 3.71 0.51 24.54
C PRO A 83 5.19 0.40 24.88
N MET A 84 5.57 1.12 25.93
CA MET A 84 6.92 1.38 26.41
C MET A 84 7.84 0.17 26.19
N VAL A 85 8.52 0.12 25.04
CA VAL A 85 9.74 -0.67 24.95
C VAL A 85 10.66 0.13 25.83
N SER A 86 10.86 -0.32 27.07
CA SER A 86 11.81 0.28 27.99
C SER A 86 13.09 0.52 27.19
N GLU A 87 13.44 1.78 26.96
CA GLU A 87 14.71 2.12 26.34
C GLU A 87 15.79 1.62 27.31
N THR A 88 16.30 0.42 27.07
CA THR A 88 17.30 -0.25 27.93
C THR A 88 18.68 0.41 27.82
N GLY A 89 18.77 1.55 27.14
CA GLY A 89 20.01 2.27 26.89
C GLY A 89 20.19 3.48 27.80
N PRO A 90 21.44 3.87 28.11
CA PRO A 90 21.70 5.15 28.76
C PRO A 90 21.18 6.29 27.87
N ALA A 91 20.59 7.31 28.49
CA ALA A 91 20.14 8.51 27.79
C ALA A 91 21.30 9.10 26.96
N PRO A 92 21.06 9.47 25.69
CA PRO A 92 22.11 10.01 24.85
C PRO A 92 22.65 11.33 25.41
N ASN A 93 23.95 11.54 25.25
CA ASN A 93 24.61 12.78 25.65
C ASN A 93 24.06 13.97 24.84
N GLN A 94 23.90 15.13 25.50
CA GLN A 94 23.40 16.35 24.90
C GLN A 94 24.25 16.80 23.70
N ALA A 95 25.58 16.70 23.81
CA ALA A 95 26.50 17.10 22.74
C ALA A 95 26.29 16.25 21.47
N ASP A 96 26.14 14.94 21.64
CA ASP A 96 25.94 13.99 20.54
C ASP A 96 24.57 14.19 19.88
N THR A 97 23.55 14.49 20.68
CA THR A 97 22.20 14.81 20.19
C THR A 97 22.22 16.09 19.34
N VAL A 98 22.89 17.14 19.81
CA VAL A 98 23.01 18.41 19.07
C VAL A 98 23.82 18.21 17.78
N ALA A 99 24.92 17.46 17.83
CA ALA A 99 25.73 17.16 16.65
C ALA A 99 24.95 16.37 15.59
N PHE A 100 24.18 15.36 16.02
CA PHE A 100 23.30 14.58 15.16
C PHE A 100 22.28 15.45 14.42
N TRP A 101 21.50 16.26 15.17
CA TRP A 101 20.48 17.11 14.56
C TRP A 101 21.09 18.17 13.65
N ARG A 102 22.20 18.80 14.04
CA ARG A 102 22.94 19.74 13.17
C ARG A 102 23.38 19.08 11.87
N GLY A 103 23.87 17.84 11.93
CA GLY A 103 24.25 17.06 10.76
C GLY A 103 23.10 16.84 9.76
N LEU A 104 21.89 16.54 10.25
CA LEU A 104 20.70 16.37 9.38
C LEU A 104 20.31 17.66 8.64
N TRP A 105 20.36 18.80 9.33
CA TRP A 105 20.02 20.10 8.74
C TRP A 105 21.08 20.61 7.77
N LEU A 106 22.36 20.37 8.06
CA LEU A 106 23.44 20.63 7.10
C LEU A 106 23.33 19.69 5.89
N THR A 107 22.80 18.48 6.09
CA THR A 107 22.66 17.49 5.04
C THR A 107 21.55 17.83 4.03
N THR A 108 20.47 18.43 4.51
CA THR A 108 19.35 18.84 3.64
C THR A 108 19.65 20.09 2.81
N LEU A 109 20.63 20.89 3.24
CA LEU A 109 21.11 22.06 2.49
C LEU A 109 21.97 21.70 1.26
N TRP A 110 22.65 20.54 1.21
CA TRP A 110 23.42 20.15 0.01
C TRP A 110 22.57 19.52 -1.09
N PHE A 111 21.43 18.91 -0.75
CA PHE A 111 20.49 18.38 -1.76
C PHE A 111 19.65 19.47 -2.44
N THR A 112 19.40 20.59 -1.77
CA THR A 112 18.61 21.69 -2.35
C THR A 112 19.43 22.62 -3.25
N GLY A 113 20.78 22.54 -3.19
CA GLY A 113 21.70 23.31 -4.02
C GLY A 113 22.10 22.67 -5.35
N SER A 114 21.74 21.40 -5.61
CA SER A 114 22.05 20.73 -6.88
C SER A 114 20.78 20.44 -7.66
N GLU A 115 20.60 21.22 -8.73
CA GLU A 115 19.76 20.90 -9.88
C GLU A 115 18.23 20.90 -9.64
N ALA A 116 17.65 22.11 -9.66
CA ALA A 116 16.28 22.30 -10.16
C ALA A 116 16.24 21.97 -11.66
N ARG A 117 16.39 20.69 -12.03
CA ARG A 117 16.08 20.19 -13.36
C ARG A 117 14.57 20.28 -13.51
N LYS A 118 14.10 21.37 -14.15
CA LYS A 118 12.71 21.48 -14.62
C LYS A 118 12.35 20.15 -15.31
N PRO A 119 11.24 19.49 -14.95
CA PRO A 119 10.76 18.39 -15.77
C PRO A 119 10.45 18.97 -17.15
N GLN A 120 11.19 18.55 -18.17
CA GLN A 120 10.81 18.83 -19.55
C GLN A 120 9.43 18.21 -19.76
N ARG A 121 8.42 19.07 -19.94
CA ARG A 121 7.13 18.64 -20.49
C ARG A 121 7.41 18.18 -21.92
N GLY A 122 7.48 16.86 -22.10
CA GLY A 122 7.36 16.24 -23.42
C GLY A 122 5.98 16.53 -24.00
N PRO A 123 5.82 16.43 -25.34
CA PRO A 123 4.55 16.72 -26.02
C PRO A 123 3.39 15.90 -25.44
N LEU A 124 2.23 16.55 -25.34
CA LEU A 124 0.97 15.95 -24.94
C LEU A 124 0.47 15.03 -26.06
N ASP A 125 0.94 13.78 -26.05
CA ASP A 125 0.36 12.73 -26.88
C ASP A 125 -0.80 12.11 -26.07
N GLY A 126 -2.02 12.32 -26.58
CA GLY A 126 -3.26 12.02 -25.90
C GLY A 126 -3.43 10.55 -25.55
N SER A 127 -3.68 10.26 -24.27
CA SER A 127 -4.56 9.20 -23.82
C SER A 127 -4.93 9.44 -22.35
N CYS A 128 -6.03 10.16 -22.12
CA CYS A 128 -6.62 10.31 -20.79
C CYS A 128 -7.28 8.98 -20.38
N GLY A 129 -6.57 8.19 -19.59
CA GLY A 129 -7.14 7.11 -18.78
C GLY A 129 -6.98 7.43 -17.30
N GLU A 130 -8.10 7.51 -16.58
CA GLU A 130 -8.23 7.44 -15.12
C GLU A 130 -7.95 8.71 -14.30
N SER A 131 -8.96 9.60 -14.33
CA SER A 131 -9.62 10.23 -13.18
C SER A 131 -8.90 10.14 -11.82
N VAL A 132 -8.05 11.13 -11.54
CA VAL A 132 -7.67 11.51 -10.17
C VAL A 132 -8.89 12.17 -9.51
N CYS A 133 -9.64 11.42 -8.71
CA CYS A 133 -10.68 11.97 -7.84
C CYS A 133 -10.01 12.73 -6.67
N GLY A 134 -9.70 14.01 -6.90
CA GLY A 134 -9.43 14.97 -5.83
C GLY A 134 -10.72 15.67 -5.45
N TYR A 135 -11.30 15.31 -4.30
CA TYR A 135 -12.33 16.13 -3.66
C TYR A 135 -11.71 16.79 -2.43
N TYR A 136 -11.24 18.03 -2.59
CA TYR A 136 -11.26 19.01 -1.51
C TYR A 136 -12.71 19.48 -1.40
N ALA A 137 -13.45 18.97 -0.42
CA ALA A 137 -14.76 19.52 -0.07
C ALA A 137 -14.56 20.63 0.97
N HIS A 138 -14.91 21.85 0.57
CA HIS A 138 -15.04 23.01 1.43
C HIS A 138 -15.99 22.72 2.61
N GLY A 139 -15.60 23.15 3.81
CA GLY A 139 -16.44 23.05 5.01
C GLY A 139 -17.73 23.88 4.88
N PRO A 140 -18.82 23.51 5.58
CA PRO A 140 -20.08 24.24 5.48
C PRO A 140 -19.97 25.63 6.12
N ARG A 141 -20.28 26.67 5.35
CA ARG A 141 -20.63 28.01 5.89
C ARG A 141 -22.03 27.91 6.49
N HIS A 142 -22.16 28.11 7.79
CA HIS A 142 -23.44 28.39 8.42
C HIS A 142 -23.93 29.76 7.92
N HIS A 143 -25.00 29.75 7.13
CA HIS A 143 -25.82 30.93 6.89
C HIS A 143 -26.87 30.99 8.02
N ASN A 144 -26.81 32.06 8.81
CA ASN A 144 -27.94 32.52 9.61
C ASN A 144 -29.04 33.02 8.65
N ALA A 145 -30.26 32.52 8.83
CA ALA A 145 -31.49 33.14 8.35
C ALA A 145 -32.65 32.61 9.20
N GLY A 146 -33.36 33.54 9.87
CA GLY A 146 -34.58 33.28 10.64
C GLY A 146 -34.45 33.69 12.10
#